data_AF-A0A8J7PHZ9-F1
#
_entry.id   AF-A0A8J7PHZ9-F1
#
_cell.length_a   1.000
_cell.length_b   1.000
_cell.length_c   1.000
_cell.angle_alpha   90.00
_cell.angle_beta   90.00
_cell.angle_gamma   90.00
#
_symmetry.space_group_name_H-M   'P 1'
#
loop_
_entity.id
_entity.type
_entity.pdbx_description
1 polymer ?
#
loop_
_entity_poly.entity_id
_entity_poly.type
_entity_poly.pdbx_seq_one_letter_code
_entity_poly.pdbx_strand_id
1 'polypeptide(L)'
;MTNEVIESGPFAGFEVIHRYTREQALADGVLVDVTAPAKDCGFSVPVAMTAALFADCESWASADERRGDASPREQVVRRLLHFACETIRASARTPTDRRVLSLTHFAGRTCQAVVYVGPGDAGEPVVTLMYPGEE
;
A
#
# COMPACT_ATOMS: atom_id res chain seq x y z
N MET A 1 -11.24 31.98 -9.60
CA MET A 1 -10.13 31.02 -9.71
C MET A 1 -10.43 30.18 -10.93
N THR A 2 -9.56 30.24 -11.93
CA THR A 2 -9.71 29.45 -13.16
C THR A 2 -9.00 28.13 -12.94
N ASN A 3 -9.68 27.01 -13.20
CA ASN A 3 -9.09 25.69 -13.06
C ASN A 3 -7.99 25.47 -14.11
N GLU A 4 -7.05 24.57 -13.82
CA GLU A 4 -6.04 24.13 -14.78
C GLU A 4 -6.72 23.48 -15.99
N VAL A 5 -6.27 23.84 -17.20
CA VAL A 5 -6.77 23.24 -18.46
C VAL A 5 -5.75 22.22 -18.94
N ILE A 6 -6.21 21.01 -19.24
CA ILE A 6 -5.35 19.95 -19.76
C ILE A 6 -4.88 20.35 -21.16
N GLU A 7 -3.57 20.47 -21.36
CA GLU A 7 -2.99 20.96 -22.62
C GLU A 7 -2.88 19.88 -23.70
N SER A 8 -2.85 18.60 -23.33
CA SER A 8 -2.59 17.51 -24.28
C SER A 8 -3.25 16.18 -23.90
N GLY A 9 -3.29 15.25 -24.86
CA GLY A 9 -3.87 13.93 -24.68
C GLY A 9 -5.39 13.87 -24.95
N PRO A 10 -6.05 12.74 -24.63
CA PRO A 10 -7.46 12.51 -24.95
C PRO A 10 -8.43 13.48 -24.23
N PHE A 11 -7.95 14.22 -23.23
CA PHE A 11 -8.72 15.19 -22.47
C PHE A 11 -8.25 16.64 -22.69
N ALA A 12 -7.49 16.91 -23.76
CA ALA A 12 -7.03 18.26 -24.07
C ALA A 12 -8.20 19.25 -24.20
N GLY A 13 -8.09 20.42 -23.55
CA GLY A 13 -9.12 21.46 -23.53
C GLY A 13 -10.17 21.30 -22.40
N PHE A 14 -10.11 20.24 -21.61
CA PHE A 14 -10.97 20.07 -20.43
C PHE A 14 -10.34 20.73 -19.20
N GLU A 15 -11.20 21.29 -18.34
CA GLU A 15 -10.81 21.85 -17.04
C GLU A 15 -10.74 20.75 -15.97
N VAL A 16 -9.69 20.77 -15.17
CA VAL A 16 -9.55 19.90 -13.99
C VAL A 16 -10.47 20.42 -12.88
N ILE A 17 -11.52 19.65 -12.56
CA ILE A 17 -12.48 20.03 -11.50
C ILE A 17 -11.96 19.72 -10.09
N HIS A 18 -11.14 18.68 -9.96
CA HIS A 18 -10.56 18.23 -8.69
C HIS A 18 -9.37 17.28 -8.96
N ARG A 19 -8.35 17.38 -8.12
CA ARG A 19 -7.22 16.45 -8.08
C ARG A 19 -7.03 16.00 -6.62
N TYR A 20 -7.05 14.69 -6.40
CA TYR A 20 -6.73 14.09 -5.12
C TYR A 20 -5.33 13.47 -5.19
N THR A 21 -4.43 13.99 -4.37
CA THR A 21 -3.01 13.62 -4.36
C THR A 21 -2.73 12.53 -3.34
N ARG A 22 -1.64 11.80 -3.52
CA ARG A 22 -1.16 10.84 -2.53
C ARG A 22 -0.80 11.56 -1.22
N GLU A 23 -0.19 12.73 -1.30
CA GLU A 23 0.08 13.57 -0.12
C GLU A 23 -1.20 13.86 0.67
N GLN A 24 -2.29 14.24 -0.01
CA GLN A 24 -3.60 14.42 0.62
C GLN A 24 -4.13 13.10 1.21
N ALA A 25 -4.04 11.98 0.49
CA ALA A 25 -4.49 10.69 1.00
C ALA A 25 -3.74 10.25 2.28
N LEU A 26 -2.45 10.59 2.39
CA LEU A 26 -1.65 10.37 3.60
C LEU A 26 -2.07 11.33 4.73
N ALA A 27 -2.28 12.62 4.42
CA ALA A 27 -2.69 13.63 5.39
C ALA A 27 -4.08 13.35 5.98
N ASP A 28 -5.00 12.86 5.14
CA ASP A 28 -6.37 12.48 5.52
C ASP A 28 -6.44 11.12 6.24
N GLY A 29 -5.33 10.38 6.27
CA GLY A 29 -5.24 9.06 6.90
C GLY A 29 -5.92 7.94 6.11
N VAL A 30 -6.33 8.19 4.86
CA VAL A 30 -6.79 7.15 3.91
C VAL A 30 -5.66 6.18 3.59
N LEU A 31 -4.45 6.73 3.44
CA LEU A 31 -3.21 5.98 3.36
C LEU A 31 -2.39 6.17 4.64
N VAL A 32 -1.76 5.09 5.10
CA VAL A 32 -0.83 5.08 6.22
C VAL A 32 0.56 4.82 5.69
N ASP A 33 1.50 5.74 5.93
CA ASP A 33 2.90 5.56 5.54
C ASP A 33 3.55 4.43 6.35
N VAL A 34 4.09 3.43 5.64
CA VAL A 34 4.84 2.31 6.22
C VAL A 34 6.22 2.19 5.57
N THR A 35 6.72 3.28 4.98
CA THR A 35 8.00 3.31 4.24
C THR A 35 9.17 2.92 5.12
N ALA A 36 9.23 3.37 6.37
CA ALA A 36 10.32 3.05 7.29
C ALA A 36 10.46 1.52 7.52
N PRO A 37 9.45 0.79 8.01
CA PRO A 37 9.55 -0.66 8.15
C PRO A 37 9.65 -1.39 6.79
N ALA A 38 9.11 -0.82 5.70
CA ALA A 38 9.22 -1.44 4.38
C ALA A 38 10.66 -1.46 3.83
N LYS A 39 11.46 -0.43 4.13
CA LYS A 39 12.89 -0.40 3.77
C LYS A 39 13.64 -1.57 4.39
N ASP A 40 13.38 -1.87 5.67
CA ASP A 40 14.00 -3.00 6.36
C ASP A 40 13.60 -4.36 5.76
N CYS A 41 12.44 -4.43 5.10
CA CYS A 41 11.98 -5.61 4.37
C CYS A 41 12.48 -5.69 2.92
N GLY A 42 13.21 -4.69 2.42
CA GLY A 42 13.82 -4.69 1.09
C GLY A 42 13.05 -3.94 0.00
N PHE A 43 12.06 -3.11 0.36
CA PHE A 43 11.48 -2.15 -0.58
C PHE A 43 12.41 -0.94 -0.77
N SER A 44 12.57 -0.48 -2.01
CA SER A 44 13.41 0.66 -2.38
C SER A 44 12.63 1.94 -2.70
N VAL A 45 11.29 1.86 -2.70
CA VAL A 45 10.37 2.96 -3.04
C VAL A 45 9.43 3.25 -1.87
N PRO A 46 8.78 4.43 -1.82
CA PRO A 46 7.79 4.73 -0.79
C PRO A 46 6.67 3.69 -0.74
N VAL A 47 6.26 3.29 0.45
CA VAL A 47 5.23 2.26 0.66
C VAL A 47 4.16 2.78 1.61
N ALA A 48 2.90 2.66 1.23
CA ALA A 48 1.76 2.94 2.09
C ALA A 48 0.81 1.73 2.16
N MET A 49 -0.02 1.70 3.19
CA MET A 49 -1.15 0.79 3.33
C MET A 49 -2.46 1.57 3.34
N THR A 50 -3.57 1.01 2.85
CA THR A 50 -4.89 1.59 3.12
C THR A 50 -5.20 1.53 4.61
N ALA A 51 -5.96 2.50 5.10
CA ALA A 51 -6.37 2.57 6.50
C ALA A 51 -7.05 1.28 6.98
N ALA A 52 -7.90 0.69 6.12
CA ALA A 52 -8.62 -0.55 6.41
C ALA A 52 -7.67 -1.74 6.63
N LEU A 53 -6.75 -1.98 5.68
CA LEU A 53 -5.77 -3.05 5.80
C LEU A 53 -4.81 -2.83 6.98
N PHE A 54 -4.40 -1.58 7.22
CA PHE A 54 -3.53 -1.23 8.34
C PHE A 54 -4.21 -1.45 9.70
N ALA A 55 -5.49 -1.06 9.83
CA ALA A 55 -6.25 -1.26 11.06
C ALA A 55 -6.44 -2.75 11.39
N ASP A 56 -6.71 -3.57 10.38
CA ASP A 56 -6.91 -5.01 10.57
C ASP A 56 -5.65 -5.74 11.06
N CYS A 57 -4.45 -5.22 10.78
CA CYS A 57 -3.19 -5.82 11.23
C CYS A 57 -3.13 -5.99 12.75
N GLU A 58 -3.75 -5.09 13.52
CA GLU A 58 -3.79 -5.22 14.97
C GLU A 58 -4.64 -6.42 15.42
N SER A 59 -5.74 -6.69 14.74
CA SER A 59 -6.62 -7.84 15.01
C SER A 59 -5.96 -9.19 14.69
N TRP A 60 -4.99 -9.19 13.76
CA TRP A 60 -4.26 -10.39 13.34
C TRP A 60 -3.06 -10.72 14.23
N ALA A 61 -2.73 -9.87 15.19
CA ALA A 61 -1.64 -10.13 16.11
C ALA A 61 -1.91 -11.40 16.94
N SER A 62 -0.95 -12.31 16.90
CA SER A 62 -0.93 -13.54 17.70
C SER A 62 -0.80 -13.25 19.20
N ALA A 63 -1.06 -14.27 20.03
CA ALA A 63 -0.89 -14.15 21.48
C ALA A 63 0.56 -13.86 21.88
N ASP A 64 1.54 -14.31 21.10
CA ASP A 64 2.97 -14.09 21.36
C ASP A 64 3.39 -12.66 21.01
N GLU A 65 2.91 -12.12 19.88
CA GLU A 65 3.18 -10.72 19.49
C GLU A 65 2.61 -9.72 20.48
N ARG A 66 1.51 -10.07 21.15
CA ARG A 66 0.90 -9.24 22.21
C ARG A 66 1.69 -9.24 23.52
N ARG A 67 2.60 -10.19 23.73
CA ARG A 67 3.44 -10.27 24.94
C ARG A 67 4.81 -9.62 24.77
N GLY A 68 5.21 -9.31 23.54
CA GLY A 68 6.49 -8.68 23.26
C GLY A 68 6.51 -7.19 23.59
N ASP A 69 7.71 -6.61 23.62
CA ASP A 69 7.91 -5.18 23.93
C ASP A 69 7.53 -4.24 22.78
N ALA A 70 7.43 -4.77 21.55
CA ALA A 70 7.05 -4.00 20.36
C ALA A 70 5.53 -3.98 20.15
N SER A 71 5.03 -2.95 19.46
CA SER A 71 3.60 -2.87 19.15
C SER A 71 3.14 -4.11 18.36
N PRO A 72 2.03 -4.78 18.77
CA PRO A 72 1.52 -5.96 18.06
C PRO A 72 1.22 -5.66 16.58
N ARG A 73 0.68 -4.47 16.29
CA ARG A 73 0.38 -4.01 14.94
C ARG A 73 1.64 -3.84 14.09
N GLU A 74 2.68 -3.21 14.62
CA GLU A 74 3.95 -3.00 13.91
C GLU A 74 4.62 -4.33 13.53
N GLN A 75 4.55 -5.32 14.41
CA GLN A 75 5.06 -6.66 14.15
C GLN A 75 4.32 -7.33 12.99
N VAL A 76 2.98 -7.26 12.98
CA VAL A 76 2.15 -7.81 11.89
C VAL A 76 2.41 -7.09 10.57
N VAL A 77 2.47 -5.75 10.58
CA VAL A 77 2.80 -4.93 9.41
C VAL A 77 4.15 -5.34 8.82
N ARG A 78 5.18 -5.48 9.66
CA ARG A 78 6.51 -5.93 9.21
C ARG A 78 6.48 -7.33 8.61
N ARG A 79 5.75 -8.28 9.21
CA ARG A 79 5.57 -9.62 8.65
C ARG A 79 4.86 -9.60 7.29
N LEU A 80 3.83 -8.77 7.15
CA LEU A 80 3.10 -8.60 5.90
C LEU A 80 3.99 -7.99 4.81
N LEU A 81 4.78 -6.96 5.13
CA LEU A 81 5.75 -6.35 4.22
C LEU A 81 6.82 -7.35 3.77
N HIS A 82 7.36 -8.14 4.70
CA HIS A 82 8.32 -9.20 4.37
C HIS A 82 7.69 -10.24 3.44
N PHE A 83 6.48 -10.71 3.75
CA PHE A 83 5.75 -11.66 2.90
C PHE A 83 5.46 -11.10 1.51
N ALA A 84 5.07 -9.82 1.42
CA ALA A 84 4.87 -9.12 0.14
C ALA A 84 6.15 -9.09 -0.69
N CYS A 85 7.29 -8.71 -0.09
CA CYS A 85 8.57 -8.64 -0.77
C CYS A 85 9.02 -10.01 -1.29
N GLU A 86 8.91 -11.05 -0.47
CA GLU A 86 9.25 -12.43 -0.87
C GLU A 86 8.33 -12.95 -2.00
N THR A 87 7.04 -12.63 -1.95
CA THR A 87 6.08 -12.99 -3.01
C THR A 87 6.42 -12.31 -4.35
N ILE A 88 6.81 -11.03 -4.31
CA ILE A 88 7.28 -10.29 -5.49
C ILE A 88 8.53 -10.95 -6.07
N ARG A 89 9.53 -11.24 -5.22
CA ARG A 89 10.80 -11.87 -5.62
C ARG A 89 10.58 -13.25 -6.23
N ALA A 90 9.74 -14.09 -5.62
CA ALA A 90 9.38 -15.40 -6.14
C ALA A 90 8.69 -15.34 -7.52
N SER A 91 8.01 -14.23 -7.81
CA SER A 91 7.25 -14.01 -9.05
C SER A 91 7.98 -13.12 -10.07
N ALA A 92 9.28 -12.87 -9.89
CA ALA A 92 10.05 -11.90 -10.67
C ALA A 92 10.07 -12.16 -12.19
N ARG A 93 9.76 -13.39 -12.64
CA ARG A 93 9.71 -13.76 -14.06
C ARG A 93 8.44 -13.32 -14.78
N THR A 94 7.47 -12.77 -14.06
CA THR A 94 6.21 -12.29 -14.64
C THR A 94 6.07 -10.80 -14.31
N PRO A 95 6.33 -9.91 -15.27
CA PRO A 95 6.13 -8.47 -15.06
C PRO A 95 4.66 -8.15 -14.79
N THR A 96 4.39 -7.29 -13.81
CA THR A 96 3.06 -6.77 -13.50
C THR A 96 3.17 -5.52 -12.62
N ASP A 97 2.15 -4.68 -12.65
CA ASP A 97 1.93 -3.57 -11.73
C ASP A 97 1.27 -4.02 -10.41
N ARG A 98 0.65 -5.20 -10.37
CA ARG A 98 -0.14 -5.66 -9.22
C ARG A 98 0.04 -7.13 -8.89
N ARG A 99 0.11 -7.46 -7.60
CA ARG A 99 0.17 -8.84 -7.10
C ARG A 99 -0.80 -9.07 -5.97
N VAL A 100 -1.59 -10.14 -6.08
CA VAL A 100 -2.48 -10.60 -5.01
C VAL A 100 -1.69 -11.44 -4.02
N LEU A 101 -1.81 -11.11 -2.74
CA LEU A 101 -1.26 -11.81 -1.60
C LEU A 101 -2.39 -12.61 -0.94
N SER A 102 -2.18 -13.91 -0.71
CA SER A 102 -3.08 -14.74 0.09
C SER A 102 -2.65 -14.68 1.56
N LEU A 103 -3.52 -14.14 2.42
CA LEU A 103 -3.22 -13.83 3.81
C LEU A 103 -3.86 -14.81 4.80
N THR A 104 -4.24 -16.01 4.35
CA THR A 104 -4.88 -17.05 5.18
C THR A 104 -4.09 -17.36 6.47
N HIS A 105 -2.76 -17.34 6.38
CA HIS A 105 -1.88 -17.57 7.54
C HIS A 105 -1.72 -16.37 8.48
N PHE A 106 -2.15 -15.18 8.09
CA PHE A 106 -2.11 -13.97 8.91
C PHE A 106 -3.40 -13.79 9.69
N ALA A 107 -4.53 -13.78 8.99
CA ALA A 107 -5.80 -13.38 9.58
C ALA A 107 -6.56 -14.53 10.27
N GLY A 108 -6.04 -15.76 10.21
CA GLY A 108 -6.77 -16.98 10.63
C GLY A 108 -8.05 -17.25 9.82
N ARG A 109 -8.31 -16.42 8.81
CA ARG A 109 -9.40 -16.46 7.85
C ARG A 109 -8.82 -16.19 6.47
N THR A 110 -9.46 -16.72 5.43
CA THR A 110 -9.06 -16.42 4.06
C THR A 110 -9.34 -14.94 3.78
N CYS A 111 -8.28 -14.14 3.68
CA CYS A 111 -8.34 -12.78 3.14
C CYS A 111 -7.23 -12.60 2.11
N GLN A 112 -7.41 -11.60 1.25
CA GLN A 112 -6.46 -11.24 0.22
C GLN A 112 -6.04 -9.79 0.39
N ALA A 113 -4.83 -9.46 0.01
CA ALA A 113 -4.41 -8.08 -0.21
C ALA A 113 -3.79 -7.96 -1.61
N VAL A 114 -3.68 -6.75 -2.12
CA VAL A 114 -3.00 -6.42 -3.36
C VAL A 114 -1.80 -5.55 -3.03
N VAL A 115 -0.65 -5.90 -3.56
CA VAL A 115 0.50 -4.99 -3.67
C VAL A 115 0.44 -4.38 -5.05
N TYR A 116 0.25 -3.07 -5.12
CA TYR A 116 0.19 -2.31 -6.36
C TYR A 116 1.36 -1.34 -6.43
N VAL A 117 2.03 -1.27 -7.58
CA VAL A 117 3.00 -0.22 -7.90
C VAL A 117 2.41 0.70 -8.95
N GLY A 118 2.38 1.99 -8.64
CA GLY A 118 1.83 3.04 -9.49
C GLY A 118 2.60 4.36 -9.37
N PRO A 119 2.17 5.40 -10.11
CA PRO A 119 2.78 6.73 -10.01
C PRO A 119 2.36 7.45 -8.72
N GLY A 120 3.32 8.11 -8.09
CA GLY A 120 3.11 9.11 -7.04
C GLY A 120 2.79 10.49 -7.63
N ASP A 121 2.74 11.51 -6.78
CA ASP A 121 2.28 12.85 -7.16
C ASP A 121 3.19 13.55 -8.18
N ALA A 122 4.49 13.21 -8.17
CA ALA A 122 5.48 13.68 -9.14
C ALA A 122 5.86 12.61 -10.18
N GLY A 123 5.08 11.53 -10.28
CA GLY A 123 5.32 10.43 -11.23
C GLY A 123 6.40 9.43 -10.79
N GLU A 124 6.93 9.55 -9.58
CA GLU A 124 7.83 8.58 -8.97
C GLU A 124 7.10 7.26 -8.67
N PRO A 125 7.77 6.09 -8.73
CA PRO A 125 7.13 4.84 -8.36
C PRO A 125 6.82 4.80 -6.87
N VAL A 126 5.59 4.45 -6.52
CA VAL A 126 5.15 4.22 -5.15
C VAL A 126 4.43 2.88 -5.05
N VAL A 127 4.52 2.24 -3.89
CA VAL A 127 3.79 1.01 -3.58
C VAL A 127 2.64 1.30 -2.61
N THR A 128 1.49 0.68 -2.89
CA THR A 128 0.35 0.67 -1.98
C THR A 128 -0.08 -0.78 -1.73
N LEU A 129 -0.22 -1.14 -0.46
CA LEU A 129 -0.82 -2.40 0.01
C LEU A 129 -2.27 -2.13 0.40
N MET A 130 -3.22 -2.88 -0.17
CA MET A 130 -4.65 -2.63 0.03
C MET A 130 -5.49 -3.89 -0.13
N TYR A 131 -6.76 -3.85 0.22
CA TYR A 131 -7.70 -4.91 -0.16
C TYR A 131 -8.05 -4.85 -1.65
N PRO A 132 -8.41 -5.98 -2.28
CA PRO A 132 -8.92 -5.96 -3.65
C PRO A 132 -10.15 -5.06 -3.78
N GLY A 133 -10.15 -4.16 -4.78
CA GLY A 133 -11.22 -3.19 -5.01
C GLY A 133 -11.05 -1.84 -4.31
N GLU A 134 -9.95 -1.65 -3.57
CA GLU A 134 -9.57 -0.36 -2.98
C GLU A 134 -8.57 0.44 -3.86
N GLU A 135 -8.22 -0.10 -5.03
CA GLU A 135 -7.33 0.55 -6.01
C GLU A 135 -7.85 1.84 -6.65
#